data_AF-A0A1Y1MTL6-F1
#
_entry.id   AF-A0A1Y1MTL6-F1
#
_cell.length_a   1.000
_cell.length_b   1.000
_cell.length_c   1.000
_cell.angle_alpha   90.00
_cell.angle_beta   90.00
_cell.angle_gamma   90.00
#
_symmetry.space_group_name_H-M   'P 1'
#
loop_
_entity.id
_entity.type
_entity.pdbx_description
1 polymer ?
#
loop_
_entity_poly.entity_id
_entity_poly.type
_entity_poly.pdbx_seq_one_letter_code
_entity_poly.pdbx_strand_id
1 'polypeptide(L)'
;ANGYVELLFEFDQIRNFSAVHLFANNYFSREVQVFSKAKIMFSIGGRYFNGRTLSYSYMPDKFLENARNVSIHLHSRLARFIKIRLFFASQWIMLSEVTFDSVPFAMNITNEEIPESAEDELVITSHDDNIHDTFETISARKDDNSYVEVIVGVLTAIMLLLLIVF
;
A
#
# COMPACT_ATOMS: atom_id res chain seq x y z
N ALA A 1 -23.30 -8.54 10.77
CA ALA A 1 -21.87 -8.87 10.89
C ALA A 1 -21.05 -7.67 10.43
N ASN A 2 -19.89 -7.40 11.04
CA ASN A 2 -19.14 -6.14 10.85
C ASN A 2 -18.48 -5.97 9.46
N GLY A 3 -18.71 -6.87 8.49
CA GLY A 3 -18.25 -6.72 7.11
C GLY A 3 -16.73 -6.89 6.91
N TYR A 4 -16.01 -7.36 7.92
CA TYR A 4 -14.59 -7.65 7.86
C TYR A 4 -14.22 -8.88 8.70
N VAL A 5 -13.07 -9.47 8.39
CA VAL A 5 -12.36 -10.40 9.28
C VAL A 5 -11.23 -9.63 9.99
N GLU A 6 -11.02 -9.88 11.28
CA GLU A 6 -9.95 -9.26 12.07
C GLU A 6 -8.87 -10.31 12.37
N LEU A 7 -7.63 -9.99 12.04
CA LEU A 7 -6.44 -10.79 12.32
C LEU A 7 -5.56 -10.00 13.30
N LEU A 8 -5.13 -10.65 14.37
CA LEU A 8 -4.21 -10.09 15.36
C LEU A 8 -2.92 -10.90 15.34
N PHE A 9 -1.81 -10.22 15.08
CA PHE A 9 -0.47 -10.78 15.09
C PHE A 9 0.29 -10.23 16.29
N GLU A 10 0.86 -11.12 17.08
CA GLU A 10 1.77 -10.81 18.18
C GLU A 10 3.17 -11.27 17.82
N PHE A 11 4.15 -10.41 18.07
CA PHE A 11 5.56 -10.68 17.84
C PHE A 11 6.30 -10.83 19.18
N ASP A 12 7.40 -11.59 19.18
CA ASP A 12 8.26 -11.87 20.33
C ASP A 12 8.82 -10.60 20.98
N GLN A 13 9.09 -9.57 20.17
CA GLN A 13 9.63 -8.29 20.60
C GLN A 13 9.07 -7.14 19.73
N ILE A 14 9.41 -5.90 20.10
CA ILE A 14 9.09 -4.74 19.27
C ILE A 14 9.94 -4.80 18.00
N ARG A 15 9.30 -4.65 16.85
CA ARG A 15 9.95 -4.66 15.54
C ARG A 15 9.56 -3.42 14.76
N ASN A 16 10.44 -3.01 13.86
CA ASN A 16 10.18 -1.99 12.86
C ASN A 16 9.66 -2.68 11.59
N PHE A 17 8.42 -2.39 11.21
CA PHE A 17 7.72 -3.03 10.10
C PHE A 17 7.76 -2.18 8.84
N SER A 18 8.34 -2.73 7.78
CA SER A 18 8.45 -2.10 6.46
C SER A 18 7.27 -2.42 5.55
N ALA A 19 6.83 -3.69 5.51
CA ALA A 19 5.73 -4.13 4.68
C ALA A 19 5.02 -5.37 5.26
N VAL A 20 3.80 -5.61 4.80
CA VAL A 20 3.09 -6.89 4.95
C VAL A 20 2.65 -7.39 3.58
N HIS A 21 2.79 -8.69 3.37
CA HIS A 21 2.41 -9.39 2.15
C HIS A 21 1.29 -10.36 2.49
N LEU A 22 0.15 -10.25 1.80
CA LEU A 22 -0.99 -11.14 1.96
C LEU A 22 -1.20 -11.91 0.66
N PHE A 23 -1.00 -13.23 0.72
CA PHE A 23 -1.28 -14.08 -0.43
C PHE A 23 -2.75 -14.53 -0.39
N ALA A 24 -3.56 -13.92 -1.26
CA ALA A 24 -5.00 -14.09 -1.31
C ALA A 24 -5.44 -14.74 -2.62
N ASN A 25 -6.40 -15.67 -2.55
CA ASN A 25 -6.99 -16.26 -3.74
C ASN A 25 -8.07 -15.32 -4.34
N ASN A 26 -8.21 -15.32 -5.68
CA ASN A 26 -9.19 -14.50 -6.41
C ASN A 26 -10.13 -15.34 -7.29
N TYR A 27 -10.62 -16.46 -6.78
CA TYR A 27 -11.52 -17.34 -7.54
C TYR A 27 -12.98 -16.82 -7.53
N PHE A 28 -13.19 -15.68 -8.21
CA PHE A 28 -14.42 -14.88 -8.09
C PHE A 28 -15.67 -15.57 -8.63
N SER A 29 -15.56 -16.51 -9.57
CA SER A 29 -16.67 -17.37 -10.01
C SER A 29 -17.20 -18.30 -8.91
N ARG A 30 -16.44 -18.47 -7.82
CA ARG A 30 -16.82 -19.21 -6.61
C ARG A 30 -17.01 -18.31 -5.40
N GLU A 31 -17.27 -17.02 -5.62
CA GLU A 31 -17.54 -16.04 -4.54
C GLU A 31 -16.33 -15.80 -3.62
N VAL A 32 -15.12 -16.08 -4.12
CA VAL A 32 -13.86 -15.85 -3.42
C VAL A 32 -13.17 -14.67 -4.08
N GLN A 33 -12.93 -13.61 -3.32
CA GLN A 33 -12.19 -12.46 -3.82
C GLN A 33 -11.15 -12.00 -2.82
N VAL A 34 -10.11 -11.37 -3.35
CA VAL A 34 -9.20 -10.54 -2.55
C VAL A 34 -10.05 -9.48 -1.83
N PHE A 35 -9.69 -9.16 -0.59
CA PHE A 35 -10.38 -8.16 0.22
C PHE A 35 -10.47 -6.80 -0.51
N SER A 36 -11.50 -6.01 -0.22
CA SER A 36 -11.71 -4.68 -0.84
C SER A 36 -10.87 -3.59 -0.17
N LYS A 37 -10.74 -3.66 1.15
CA LYS A 37 -9.97 -2.74 1.97
C LYS A 37 -9.26 -3.50 3.09
N ALA A 38 -8.05 -3.09 3.42
CA ALA A 38 -7.35 -3.49 4.63
C ALA A 38 -7.17 -2.27 5.53
N LYS A 39 -7.51 -2.39 6.81
CA LYS A 39 -7.15 -1.42 7.85
C LYS A 39 -6.13 -2.04 8.79
N ILE A 40 -4.97 -1.41 8.90
CA ILE A 40 -3.86 -1.89 9.70
C ILE A 40 -3.67 -0.93 10.87
N MET A 41 -3.72 -1.48 12.08
CA MET A 41 -3.50 -0.77 13.33
C MET A 41 -2.31 -1.39 14.05
N PHE A 42 -1.53 -0.54 14.72
CA PHE A 42 -0.29 -0.90 15.38
C PHE A 42 -0.42 -0.65 16.88
N SER A 43 0.18 -1.52 17.68
CA SER A 43 0.27 -1.35 19.12
C SER A 43 1.57 -1.92 19.66
N ILE A 44 2.10 -1.31 20.72
CA ILE A 44 3.29 -1.78 21.43
C ILE A 44 2.90 -2.68 22.60
N GLY A 45 1.88 -2.29 23.38
CA GLY A 45 1.44 -3.03 24.58
C GLY A 45 0.26 -3.97 24.35
N GLY A 46 -0.41 -3.88 23.19
CA GLY A 46 -1.53 -4.73 22.79
C GLY A 46 -2.89 -4.29 23.35
N ARG A 47 -2.93 -3.26 24.22
CA ARG A 47 -4.19 -2.75 24.79
C ARG A 47 -4.82 -1.68 23.91
N TYR A 48 -4.01 -0.78 23.35
CA TYR A 48 -4.50 0.36 22.59
C TYR A 48 -4.01 0.29 21.15
N PHE A 49 -4.94 0.23 20.21
CA PHE A 49 -4.67 0.30 18.77
C PHE A 49 -4.98 1.71 18.24
N ASN A 50 -4.65 2.71 19.04
CA ASN A 50 -5.12 4.09 18.89
C ASN A 50 -4.17 4.95 18.05
N GLY A 51 -3.06 4.37 17.58
CA GLY A 51 -2.15 5.04 16.67
C GLY A 51 -2.76 5.25 15.28
N ARG A 52 -2.03 6.00 14.46
CA ARG A 52 -2.39 6.29 13.06
C ARG A 52 -2.67 4.98 12.30
N THR A 53 -3.94 4.76 11.95
CA THR A 53 -4.39 3.61 11.17
C THR A 53 -3.96 3.76 9.72
N LEU A 54 -3.40 2.71 9.13
CA LEU A 54 -3.10 2.65 7.72
C LEU A 54 -4.26 1.99 6.98
N SER A 55 -4.81 2.69 5.99
CA SER A 55 -5.90 2.20 5.16
C SER A 55 -5.40 1.94 3.75
N TYR A 56 -5.53 0.69 3.31
CA TYR A 56 -5.19 0.26 1.97
C TYR A 56 -6.45 -0.20 1.23
N SER A 57 -6.66 0.31 0.03
CA SER A 57 -7.77 -0.11 -0.83
C SER A 57 -7.25 -0.95 -1.99
N TYR A 58 -7.84 -2.13 -2.19
CA TYR A 58 -7.49 -3.03 -3.27
C TYR A 58 -8.49 -2.88 -4.42
N MET A 59 -8.00 -2.69 -5.64
CA MET A 59 -8.84 -2.66 -6.84
C MET A 59 -9.15 -4.10 -7.29
N PRO A 60 -10.43 -4.52 -7.31
CA PRO A 60 -10.77 -5.89 -7.67
C PRO A 60 -10.37 -6.22 -9.11
N ASP A 61 -9.71 -7.36 -9.29
CA ASP A 61 -9.48 -7.95 -10.61
C ASP A 61 -10.61 -8.94 -10.90
N LYS A 62 -11.42 -8.64 -11.92
CA LYS A 62 -12.54 -9.49 -12.37
C LYS A 62 -12.27 -10.14 -13.73
N PHE A 63 -11.03 -10.11 -14.19
CA PHE A 63 -10.60 -10.70 -15.46
C PHE A 63 -9.83 -12.01 -15.24
N LEU A 64 -8.95 -12.05 -14.23
CA LEU A 64 -8.08 -13.20 -13.99
C LEU A 64 -8.28 -13.81 -12.59
N GLU A 65 -8.64 -15.09 -12.54
CA GLU A 65 -8.93 -15.85 -11.31
C GLU A 65 -7.69 -16.42 -10.58
N ASN A 66 -6.50 -15.89 -10.86
CA ASN A 66 -5.28 -16.33 -10.19
C ASN A 66 -5.20 -15.76 -8.76
N ALA A 67 -4.41 -16.38 -7.89
CA ALA A 67 -4.07 -15.75 -6.60
C ALA A 67 -3.27 -14.45 -6.78
N ARG A 68 -3.28 -13.59 -5.76
CA ARG A 68 -2.61 -12.30 -5.75
C ARG A 68 -1.76 -12.19 -4.48
N ASN A 69 -0.54 -11.72 -4.64
CA ASN A 69 0.30 -11.31 -3.53
C ASN A 69 0.12 -9.80 -3.31
N VAL A 70 -0.68 -9.43 -2.31
CA VAL A 70 -0.96 -8.02 -2.00
C VAL A 70 0.08 -7.50 -1.03
N SER A 71 0.94 -6.61 -1.51
CA SER A 71 1.99 -5.98 -0.70
C SER A 71 1.52 -4.61 -0.22
N ILE A 72 1.58 -4.39 1.10
CA ILE A 72 1.16 -3.14 1.74
C ILE A 72 2.35 -2.57 2.52
N HIS A 73 2.81 -1.39 2.11
CA HIS A 73 3.89 -0.68 2.80
C HIS A 73 3.41 -0.15 4.17
N LEU A 74 4.16 -0.47 5.22
CA LEU A 74 3.83 -0.12 6.60
C LEU A 74 4.59 1.13 7.10
N HIS A 75 5.45 1.72 6.26
CA HIS A 75 6.16 2.98 6.50
C HIS A 75 7.01 2.95 7.78
N SER A 76 7.74 1.86 7.98
CA SER A 76 8.70 1.69 9.07
C SER A 76 8.11 1.96 10.46
N ARG A 77 6.92 1.41 10.72
CA ARG A 77 6.20 1.60 11.99
C ARG A 77 6.69 0.61 13.04
N LEU A 78 6.91 1.11 14.25
CA LEU A 78 7.26 0.31 15.42
C LEU A 78 6.02 -0.31 16.05
N ALA A 79 6.02 -1.62 16.26
CA ALA A 79 4.95 -2.32 16.95
C ALA A 79 5.43 -3.65 17.56
N ARG A 80 4.66 -4.20 18.50
CA ARG A 80 4.72 -5.62 18.88
C ARG A 80 3.44 -6.36 18.51
N PHE A 81 2.34 -5.63 18.36
CA PHE A 81 1.06 -6.16 17.92
C PHE A 81 0.59 -5.44 16.66
N ILE A 82 0.17 -6.20 15.67
CA ILE A 82 -0.45 -5.68 14.44
C ILE A 82 -1.84 -6.27 14.32
N LYS A 83 -2.82 -5.39 14.19
CA LYS A 83 -4.20 -5.76 13.92
C LYS A 83 -4.55 -5.38 12.49
N ILE A 84 -5.00 -6.36 11.71
CA ILE A 84 -5.41 -6.17 10.33
C ILE A 84 -6.90 -6.51 10.22
N ARG A 85 -7.69 -5.56 9.71
CA ARG A 85 -9.08 -5.78 9.34
C ARG A 85 -9.20 -5.84 7.83
N LEU A 86 -9.63 -6.99 7.31
CA LEU A 86 -9.83 -7.21 5.88
C LEU A 86 -11.32 -7.17 5.58
N PHE A 87 -11.74 -6.19 4.81
CA PHE A 87 -13.14 -5.99 4.43
C PHE A 87 -13.48 -6.85 3.22
N PHE A 88 -14.64 -7.51 3.28
CA PHE A 88 -15.09 -8.40 2.22
C PHE A 88 -15.35 -7.64 0.92
N ALA A 89 -14.88 -8.20 -0.20
CA ALA A 89 -15.29 -7.80 -1.56
C ALA A 89 -16.35 -8.75 -2.14
N SER A 90 -16.40 -9.98 -1.63
CA SER A 90 -17.35 -11.04 -1.98
C SER A 90 -17.69 -11.87 -0.73
N GLN A 91 -18.32 -13.03 -0.89
CA GLN A 91 -18.76 -13.89 0.22
C GLN A 91 -17.58 -14.40 1.06
N TRP A 92 -16.46 -14.74 0.41
CA TRP A 92 -15.30 -15.37 1.05
C TRP A 92 -14.00 -14.60 0.77
N ILE A 93 -13.14 -14.57 1.79
CA ILE A 93 -11.72 -14.22 1.67
C ILE A 93 -10.94 -15.51 1.96
N MET A 94 -10.06 -15.92 1.05
CA MET A 94 -9.12 -17.02 1.27
C MET A 94 -7.69 -16.49 1.26
N LEU A 95 -6.99 -16.72 2.37
CA LEU A 95 -5.57 -16.42 2.54
C LEU A 95 -4.81 -17.71 2.75
N SER A 96 -3.67 -17.87 2.07
CA SER A 96 -2.76 -18.99 2.34
C SER A 96 -1.55 -18.58 3.17
N GLU A 97 -1.12 -17.33 3.07
CA GLU A 97 0.10 -16.85 3.71
C GLU A 97 0.00 -15.36 4.06
N VAL A 98 0.61 -14.99 5.19
CA VAL A 98 0.82 -13.60 5.61
C VAL A 98 2.27 -13.46 6.07
N THR A 99 3.02 -12.57 5.42
CA THR A 99 4.46 -12.39 5.67
C THR A 99 4.75 -10.94 6.00
N PHE A 100 5.60 -10.71 7.01
CA PHE A 100 5.96 -9.37 7.47
C PHE A 100 7.44 -9.10 7.26
N ASP A 101 7.74 -8.04 6.50
CA ASP A 101 9.08 -7.50 6.39
C ASP A 101 9.35 -6.59 7.58
N SER A 102 10.22 -7.04 8.49
CA SER A 102 10.51 -6.30 9.72
C SER A 102 11.86 -6.64 10.33
N VAL A 103 12.45 -5.66 11.01
CA VAL A 103 13.71 -5.81 11.75
C VAL A 103 13.46 -5.66 13.26
N PRO A 104 14.07 -6.51 14.12
CA PRO A 104 14.02 -6.32 15.57
C PRO A 104 14.49 -4.92 15.97
N PHE A 105 13.74 -4.26 16.86
CA PHE A 105 14.10 -2.96 17.41
C PHE A 105 14.59 -3.12 18.85
N ALA A 106 15.91 -3.13 19.02
CA ALA A 106 16.57 -3.45 20.29
C ALA A 106 16.75 -2.22 21.22
N MET A 107 15.67 -1.48 21.50
CA MET A 107 15.69 -0.42 22.52
C MET A 107 14.59 -0.66 23.55
N ASN A 108 14.92 -0.45 24.84
CA ASN A 108 14.01 -0.65 25.97
C ASN A 108 12.85 0.38 25.94
N ILE A 109 11.84 0.14 25.10
CA ILE A 109 10.58 0.87 25.17
C ILE A 109 9.69 0.15 26.17
N THR A 110 9.78 0.56 27.43
CA THR A 110 8.79 0.24 28.47
C THR A 110 7.72 1.32 28.44
N ASN A 111 6.50 0.92 28.06
CA ASN A 111 5.21 1.57 28.30
C ASN A 111 4.50 2.13 27.06
N GLU A 112 3.26 1.65 26.89
CA GLU A 112 2.25 2.18 25.97
C GLU A 112 1.59 3.38 26.69
N GLU A 113 2.02 4.60 26.36
CA GLU A 113 1.34 5.82 26.80
C GLU A 113 0.06 6.04 25.98
N ILE A 114 -0.99 6.56 26.63
CA ILE A 114 -2.30 6.83 26.03
C ILE A 114 -2.16 8.04 25.10
N PRO A 115 -2.28 7.91 23.76
CA PRO A 115 -2.19 9.07 22.87
C PRO A 115 -3.56 9.75 22.75
N GLU A 116 -3.57 11.07 22.89
CA GLU A 116 -4.71 11.93 22.52
C GLU A 116 -5.04 11.77 21.03
N SER A 117 -6.34 11.76 20.71
CA SER A 117 -6.88 11.44 19.39
C SER A 117 -6.32 12.35 18.28
N ALA A 118 -5.47 11.80 17.42
CA ALA A 118 -5.12 12.41 16.13
C ALA A 118 -5.68 11.53 15.00
N GLU A 119 -6.84 11.93 14.49
CA GLU A 119 -7.44 11.36 13.29
C GLU A 119 -6.63 11.82 12.07
N ASP A 120 -5.74 10.96 11.58
CA ASP A 120 -4.94 11.27 10.40
C ASP A 120 -4.80 10.01 9.53
N GLU A 121 -5.86 9.63 8.81
CA GLU A 121 -5.88 8.43 7.94
C GLU A 121 -4.95 8.65 6.73
N LEU A 122 -3.87 7.86 6.59
CA LEU A 122 -3.13 7.76 5.33
C LEU A 122 -3.84 6.76 4.42
N VAL A 123 -4.30 7.25 3.27
CA VAL A 123 -4.92 6.45 2.22
C VAL A 123 -3.85 6.10 1.19
N ILE A 124 -3.58 4.82 0.98
CA ILE A 124 -2.61 4.34 -0.01
C ILE A 124 -3.31 3.38 -0.97
N THR A 125 -3.20 3.67 -2.27
CA THR A 125 -3.79 2.92 -3.39
C THR A 125 -2.74 2.05 -4.09
N SER A 126 -3.20 0.99 -4.76
CA SER A 126 -2.38 -0.08 -5.36
C SER A 126 -1.63 0.27 -6.65
N HIS A 127 -1.23 1.53 -6.87
CA HIS A 127 -0.38 1.85 -8.04
C HIS A 127 1.08 1.58 -7.72
N ASP A 128 1.66 0.67 -8.50
CA ASP A 128 3.08 0.39 -8.59
C ASP A 128 3.76 1.67 -9.11
N ASP A 129 4.42 2.41 -8.23
CA ASP A 129 5.37 3.43 -8.64
C ASP A 129 6.42 3.71 -7.57
N ASN A 130 7.62 3.96 -8.07
CA ASN A 130 8.90 3.92 -7.38
C ASN A 130 8.99 4.87 -6.18
N ILE A 131 9.67 4.38 -5.14
CA ILE A 131 10.14 5.16 -3.98
C ILE A 131 11.04 6.31 -4.47
N HIS A 132 10.63 7.55 -4.22
CA HIS A 132 11.55 8.66 -4.06
C HIS A 132 11.20 9.41 -2.78
N ASP A 133 11.89 9.05 -1.71
CA ASP A 133 11.92 9.79 -0.46
C ASP A 133 13.06 10.81 -0.57
N THR A 134 12.76 12.11 -0.72
CA THR A 134 13.68 13.19 -0.31
C THR A 134 12.97 14.54 -0.30
N PHE A 135 12.81 15.10 0.90
CA PHE A 135 12.82 16.55 1.08
C PHE A 135 14.20 17.06 0.69
N GLU A 136 14.32 17.79 -0.42
CA GLU A 136 15.45 18.69 -0.67
C GLU A 136 15.09 19.76 -1.73
N THR A 137 15.14 21.02 -1.28
CA THR A 137 15.46 22.28 -1.98
C THR A 137 15.06 22.48 -3.46
N ILE A 138 14.30 23.55 -3.69
CA ILE A 138 14.00 24.16 -4.99
C ILE A 138 15.31 24.47 -5.75
N SER A 139 15.63 23.68 -6.78
CA SER A 139 16.39 24.14 -7.94
C SER A 139 15.97 23.35 -9.17
N ALA A 140 15.75 24.06 -10.28
CA ALA A 140 15.17 23.56 -11.51
C ALA A 140 16.04 22.46 -12.16
N ARG A 141 15.48 21.26 -12.33
CA ARG A 141 15.99 20.30 -13.32
C ARG A 141 15.53 20.74 -14.70
N LYS A 142 16.42 21.42 -15.41
CA LYS A 142 16.44 21.36 -16.87
C LYS A 142 17.04 20.00 -17.20
N ASP A 143 16.23 19.09 -17.72
CA ASP A 143 16.60 18.04 -18.68
C ASP A 143 15.45 17.02 -18.73
N ASP A 144 14.68 17.10 -19.81
CA ASP A 144 13.70 16.15 -20.38
C ASP A 144 13.03 16.76 -21.64
N ASN A 145 13.18 18.08 -21.85
CA ASN A 145 12.66 18.80 -23.01
C ASN A 145 13.29 18.40 -24.35
N SER A 146 14.48 17.78 -24.40
CA SER A 146 15.13 17.47 -25.68
C SER A 146 14.31 16.52 -26.53
N TYR A 147 13.68 15.51 -25.92
CA TYR A 147 12.84 14.56 -26.65
C TYR A 147 11.53 15.21 -27.12
N VAL A 148 10.96 16.09 -26.30
CA VAL A 148 9.74 16.84 -26.64
C VAL A 148 9.99 17.82 -27.79
N GLU A 149 11.12 18.54 -27.79
CA GLU A 149 11.52 19.45 -28.86
C GLU A 149 11.71 18.70 -30.20
N VAL A 150 12.34 17.52 -30.15
CA VAL A 150 12.52 16.66 -31.34
C VAL A 150 11.17 16.16 -31.87
N ILE A 151 10.27 15.69 -31.00
CA ILE A 151 8.93 15.23 -31.42
C ILE A 151 8.13 16.36 -32.07
N VAL A 152 8.14 17.55 -31.47
CA VAL A 152 7.43 18.72 -32.03
C VAL A 152 8.01 19.11 -33.39
N GLY A 153 9.33 19.09 -33.55
CA GLY A 153 9.99 19.35 -34.83
C GLY A 153 9.60 18.35 -35.92
N VAL A 154 9.61 17.05 -35.60
CA VAL A 154 9.22 16.01 -36.57
C VAL A 154 7.74 16.12 -36.95
N LEU A 155 6.85 16.34 -35.97
CA LEU A 155 5.42 16.43 -36.21
C LEU A 155 5.05 17.65 -37.08
N THR A 156 5.69 18.80 -36.84
CA THR A 156 5.49 20.02 -37.64
C THR A 156 5.99 19.86 -39.07
N ALA A 157 7.14 19.20 -39.28
CA ALA A 157 7.65 18.92 -40.62
C ALA A 157 6.71 18.00 -41.43
N ILE A 158 6.17 16.96 -40.80
CA ILE A 158 5.21 16.05 -41.44
C ILE A 158 3.93 16.80 -41.83
N MET A 159 3.39 17.63 -40.92
CA MET A 159 2.19 18.43 -41.21
C MET A 159 2.38 19.38 -42.40
N LEU A 160 3.53 20.07 -42.49
CA LEU A 160 3.84 20.94 -43.62
C LEU A 160 4.00 20.16 -44.94
N LEU A 161 4.63 18.98 -44.89
CA LEU A 161 4.79 18.14 -46.07
C LEU A 161 3.42 17.66 -46.59
N LEU A 162 2.53 17.26 -45.69
CA LEU A 162 1.16 16.85 -46.06
C LEU A 162 0.37 18.00 -46.69
N LEU A 163 0.52 19.24 -46.21
CA LEU A 163 -0.11 20.43 -46.79
C LEU A 163 0.46 20.85 -48.15
N ILE A 164 1.65 20.38 -48.52
CA ILE A 164 2.24 20.64 -49.85
C ILE A 164 1.82 19.55 -50.85
N VAL A 165 1.59 18.34 -50.37
CA VAL A 165 1.24 17.17 -51.20
C VAL A 165 -0.28 17.07 -51.47
N PHE A 166 -1.12 17.69 -50.64
CA PHE A 166 -2.57 17.80 -50.79
C PHE A 166 -3.01 19.25 -50.99
#